data_AF-A0A3L7P3L1-F1
#
_entry.id   AF-A0A3L7P3L1-F1
#
_cell.length_a   1.000
_cell.length_b   1.000
_cell.length_c   1.000
_cell.angle_alpha   90.00
_cell.angle_beta   90.00
_cell.angle_gamma   90.00
#
_symmetry.space_group_name_H-M   'P 1'
#
loop_
_entity.id
_entity.type
_entity.pdbx_description
1 polymer ?
#
loop_
_entity_poly.entity_id
_entity_poly.type
_entity_poly.pdbx_seq_one_letter_code
_entity_poly.pdbx_strand_id
1 'polypeptide(L)'
;MKVSVQREIAGRTLSITTGEWAKQASGAVLVQFGETAVFVAAQNGPSRPGTDFFPLTCDYRERLAAAGKFPGGYLKREGRPTLKEVLTSRLTDRPIRPLFPEGYIDEVQVMANVLACDGVNDPDVWSITGGSAALTVSPLPFAGPIAGVRVGLINDEFVLFPTVQQIATSRLDLIVAGSRESILMIEGFADQLPEDLMADALMFGHKAIVELCEMQLELAEKGGKEKVPYKAAVKNPFLDQVKAEAYQSLCDARFNPKKKERSAAASAVKQALVDKYFPNGATELADGRTLAQLKDAVSAVDHQACRDLTLSGKRLDGRSLTTLRAVDCQVGVLPRVHGSAVFTRGETQSLCTAVLGTVRDQQKSDGLFGEFAKPFMLDYNFPSYSVGECKPIRGPGRRELGHGALAERSLQWVLPKSEVFPYTIRLISDITESNGSSSMASVCSGTLGLMDAGVPIQQPVAGISIGLVKEGSKYVLLTDIIGDEDHFGDMDFKVAGSQKGITGIQLDLKIDGINEEIIRGTLAAARDARLELLRMMLSAIRRPRGEISDFAPRILQTKIDPEKIGLLIGPGGKNIRAIQEQTKSQIDVTDDGKVLISGTDKVGCEDALA
;
A
#
# COMPACT_ATOMS: atom_id res chain seq x y z
N MET A 1 -19.07 -31.44 10.03
CA MET A 1 -18.23 -32.57 9.57
C MET A 1 -16.93 -31.99 9.04
N LYS A 2 -15.78 -32.65 9.23
CA LYS A 2 -14.52 -32.19 8.64
C LYS A 2 -14.58 -32.37 7.12
N VAL A 3 -14.25 -31.32 6.37
CA VAL A 3 -14.21 -31.30 4.91
C VAL A 3 -12.88 -30.71 4.48
N SER A 4 -12.23 -31.32 3.48
CA SER A 4 -10.97 -30.84 2.91
C SER A 4 -11.02 -30.93 1.39
N VAL A 5 -10.53 -29.88 0.71
CA VAL A 5 -10.28 -29.84 -0.73
C VAL A 5 -8.79 -29.67 -0.94
N GLN A 6 -8.19 -30.47 -1.83
CA GLN A 6 -6.75 -30.48 -2.06
C GLN A 6 -6.44 -30.51 -3.55
N ARG A 7 -5.43 -29.76 -3.99
CA ARG A 7 -4.90 -29.75 -5.36
C ARG A 7 -3.40 -29.53 -5.35
N GLU A 8 -2.74 -29.93 -6.43
CA GLU A 8 -1.34 -29.56 -6.68
C GLU A 8 -1.32 -28.20 -7.36
N ILE A 9 -0.73 -27.19 -6.70
CA ILE A 9 -0.62 -25.83 -7.18
C ILE A 9 0.86 -25.46 -7.20
N ALA A 10 1.39 -25.06 -8.36
CA ALA A 10 2.80 -24.68 -8.54
C ALA A 10 3.77 -25.72 -7.96
N GLY A 11 3.52 -27.01 -8.26
CA GLY A 11 4.35 -28.16 -7.86
C GLY A 11 4.26 -28.56 -6.38
N ARG A 12 3.29 -28.00 -5.63
CA ARG A 12 3.13 -28.24 -4.18
C ARG A 12 1.66 -28.47 -3.84
N THR A 13 1.40 -29.31 -2.84
CA THR A 13 0.03 -29.54 -2.37
C THR A 13 -0.50 -28.32 -1.64
N LEU A 14 -1.62 -27.79 -2.11
CA LEU A 14 -2.48 -26.85 -1.40
C LEU A 14 -3.69 -27.59 -0.86
N SER A 15 -4.02 -27.38 0.41
CA SER A 15 -5.26 -27.87 1.02
C SER A 15 -6.02 -26.75 1.73
N ILE A 16 -7.34 -26.79 1.64
CA ILE A 16 -8.24 -25.93 2.41
C ILE A 16 -9.22 -26.83 3.16
N THR A 17 -9.22 -26.72 4.49
CA THR A 17 -9.99 -27.59 5.38
C THR A 17 -10.94 -26.78 6.26
N THR A 18 -12.19 -27.23 6.41
CA THR A 18 -13.20 -26.61 7.28
C THR A 18 -13.94 -27.65 8.14
N GLY A 19 -14.73 -27.18 9.11
CA GLY A 19 -15.66 -27.98 9.91
C GLY A 19 -15.05 -28.73 11.10
N GLU A 20 -13.75 -28.59 11.34
CA GLU A 20 -13.03 -29.21 12.46
C GLU A 20 -12.81 -28.23 13.64
N TRP A 21 -12.22 -27.06 13.37
CA TRP A 21 -11.87 -26.06 14.39
C TRP A 21 -12.79 -24.83 14.34
N ALA A 22 -12.83 -24.08 15.45
CA ALA A 22 -13.58 -22.82 15.58
C ALA A 22 -15.04 -22.89 15.11
N LYS A 23 -15.74 -23.97 15.45
CA LYS A 23 -17.14 -24.22 15.02
C LYS A 23 -18.15 -23.15 15.47
N GLN A 24 -17.77 -22.30 16.43
CA GLN A 24 -18.57 -21.15 16.88
C GLN A 24 -18.46 -19.93 15.95
N ALA A 25 -17.42 -19.84 15.13
CA ALA A 25 -17.28 -18.77 14.15
C ALA A 25 -18.33 -18.90 13.04
N SER A 26 -18.68 -17.76 12.42
CA SER A 26 -19.53 -17.74 11.23
C SER A 26 -18.94 -18.61 10.12
N GLY A 27 -17.63 -18.53 9.88
CA GLY A 27 -16.88 -19.47 9.04
C GLY A 27 -15.42 -19.57 9.47
N ALA A 28 -14.78 -20.72 9.24
CA ALA A 28 -13.38 -20.92 9.56
C ALA A 28 -12.73 -21.96 8.65
N VAL A 29 -11.47 -21.73 8.29
CA VAL A 29 -10.67 -22.63 7.45
C VAL A 29 -9.23 -22.75 7.96
N LEU A 30 -8.61 -23.88 7.68
CA LEU A 30 -7.16 -24.06 7.70
C LEU A 30 -6.67 -24.16 6.26
N VAL A 31 -5.86 -23.20 5.83
CA VAL A 31 -5.15 -23.24 4.54
C VAL A 31 -3.75 -23.77 4.80
N GLN A 32 -3.34 -24.78 4.05
CA GLN A 32 -2.00 -25.35 4.16
C GLN A 32 -1.39 -25.52 2.77
N PHE A 33 -0.22 -24.92 2.56
CA PHE A 33 0.56 -24.99 1.32
C PHE A 33 1.96 -25.51 1.64
N GLY A 34 2.29 -26.72 1.20
CA GLY A 34 3.42 -27.46 1.76
C GLY A 34 3.23 -27.71 3.26
N GLU A 35 4.17 -27.26 4.08
CA GLU A 35 4.08 -27.36 5.55
C GLU A 35 3.74 -26.01 6.22
N THR A 36 3.64 -24.92 5.44
CA THR A 36 3.15 -23.62 5.92
C THR A 36 1.62 -23.65 6.06
N ALA A 37 1.13 -23.33 7.26
CA ALA A 37 -0.29 -23.40 7.60
C ALA A 37 -0.81 -22.09 8.21
N VAL A 38 -1.90 -21.58 7.64
CA VAL A 38 -2.58 -20.35 8.05
C VAL A 38 -4.02 -20.69 8.43
N PHE A 39 -4.38 -20.47 9.68
CA PHE A 39 -5.75 -20.61 10.17
C PHE A 39 -6.48 -19.28 10.03
N VAL A 40 -7.66 -19.30 9.41
CA VAL A 40 -8.47 -18.10 9.19
C VAL A 40 -9.89 -18.31 9.69
N ALA A 41 -10.41 -17.34 10.46
CA ALA A 41 -11.79 -17.33 10.93
C ALA A 41 -12.47 -16.01 10.58
N ALA A 42 -13.71 -16.10 10.10
CA ALA A 42 -14.59 -14.98 9.84
C ALA A 42 -15.77 -14.99 10.83
N GLN A 43 -16.06 -13.83 11.41
CA GLN A 43 -17.15 -13.63 12.36
C GLN A 43 -17.92 -12.36 12.02
N ASN A 44 -19.24 -12.38 12.21
CA ASN A 44 -20.06 -11.17 12.18
C ASN A 44 -20.76 -10.89 13.51
N GLY A 45 -21.19 -9.64 13.68
CA GLY A 45 -22.02 -9.16 14.79
C GLY A 45 -22.90 -7.99 14.35
N PRO A 46 -23.91 -7.62 15.16
CA PRO A 46 -24.79 -6.50 14.82
C PRO A 46 -24.03 -5.18 14.77
N SER A 47 -24.43 -4.29 13.86
CA SER A 47 -23.93 -2.90 13.83
C SER A 47 -24.09 -2.18 15.18
N ARG A 48 -23.16 -1.27 15.52
CA ARG A 48 -23.28 -0.42 16.71
C ARG A 48 -24.20 0.77 16.43
N PRO A 49 -24.94 1.29 17.42
CA PRO A 49 -25.71 2.52 17.26
C PRO A 49 -24.85 3.67 16.71
N GLY A 50 -25.32 4.32 15.64
CA GLY A 50 -24.62 5.44 14.99
C GLY A 50 -23.51 5.05 14.00
N THR A 51 -23.38 3.76 13.65
CA THR A 51 -22.45 3.32 12.60
C THR A 51 -22.95 3.76 11.23
N ASP A 52 -22.12 4.52 10.51
CA ASP A 52 -22.38 5.04 9.16
C ASP A 52 -21.41 4.49 8.09
N PHE A 53 -20.61 3.48 8.46
CA PHE A 53 -19.62 2.85 7.59
C PHE A 53 -19.63 1.32 7.75
N PHE A 54 -19.08 0.60 6.78
CA PHE A 54 -18.92 -0.85 6.88
C PHE A 54 -17.74 -1.23 7.82
N PRO A 55 -18.00 -1.77 9.03
CA PRO A 55 -16.97 -2.09 10.01
C PRO A 55 -16.34 -3.47 9.75
N LEU A 56 -15.72 -3.62 8.58
CA LEU A 56 -14.83 -4.74 8.28
C LEU A 56 -13.45 -4.51 8.89
N THR A 57 -12.98 -5.48 9.68
CA THR A 57 -11.62 -5.54 10.19
C THR A 57 -10.95 -6.83 9.77
N CYS A 58 -9.89 -6.74 8.97
CA CYS A 58 -8.97 -7.84 8.75
C CYS A 58 -7.76 -7.72 9.69
N ASP A 59 -7.35 -8.83 10.29
CA ASP A 59 -6.17 -8.93 11.15
C ASP A 59 -5.37 -10.17 10.79
N TYR A 60 -4.07 -9.99 10.54
CA TYR A 60 -3.13 -11.05 10.24
C TYR A 60 -2.01 -11.06 11.29
N ARG A 61 -1.73 -12.24 11.85
CA ARG A 61 -0.77 -12.44 12.94
C ARG A 61 0.24 -13.54 12.61
N GLU A 62 1.52 -13.22 12.77
CA GLU A 62 2.62 -14.18 12.72
C GLU A 62 3.03 -14.54 14.14
N ARG A 63 2.84 -15.81 14.52
CA ARG A 63 3.35 -16.33 15.80
C ARG A 63 4.74 -16.86 15.57
N LEU A 64 5.75 -16.40 16.31
CA LEU A 64 7.13 -16.89 16.13
C LEU A 64 7.26 -18.37 16.48
N ALA A 65 6.37 -18.89 17.32
CA ALA A 65 6.20 -20.31 17.57
C ALA A 65 5.88 -21.12 16.30
N ALA A 66 5.26 -20.52 15.28
CA ALA A 66 5.03 -21.17 13.98
C ALA A 66 6.34 -21.56 13.27
N ALA A 67 7.44 -20.86 13.59
CA ALA A 67 8.80 -21.19 13.14
C ALA A 67 9.66 -21.81 14.27
N GLY A 68 9.05 -22.24 15.38
CA GLY A 68 9.75 -22.82 16.53
C GLY A 68 10.61 -21.84 17.34
N LYS A 69 10.33 -20.52 17.26
CA LYS A 69 11.15 -19.47 17.87
C LYS A 69 10.44 -18.79 19.05
N PHE A 70 11.22 -18.32 20.02
CA PHE A 70 10.76 -17.39 21.05
C PHE A 70 10.80 -15.95 20.50
N PRO A 71 9.86 -15.07 20.89
CA PRO A 71 9.97 -13.64 20.60
C PRO A 71 11.25 -13.01 21.17
N GLY A 72 11.94 -12.20 20.36
CA GLY A 72 13.18 -11.54 20.76
C GLY A 72 13.04 -10.58 21.95
N GLY A 73 11.89 -9.89 22.07
CA GLY A 73 11.65 -8.87 23.10
C GLY A 73 11.68 -9.38 24.56
N TYR A 74 11.77 -8.44 25.52
CA TYR A 74 11.87 -8.75 26.94
C TYR A 74 10.70 -9.59 27.47
N LEU A 75 9.47 -9.30 27.04
CA LEU A 75 8.25 -9.98 27.49
C LEU A 75 8.09 -11.40 26.93
N LYS A 76 8.92 -11.83 25.96
CA LYS A 76 8.81 -13.14 25.29
C LYS A 76 7.41 -13.45 24.77
N ARG A 77 6.71 -12.42 24.31
CA ARG A 77 5.36 -12.46 23.73
C ARG A 77 5.27 -11.50 22.56
N GLU A 78 4.58 -11.90 21.51
CA GLU A 78 4.25 -11.02 20.38
C GLU A 78 3.39 -9.85 20.86
N GLY A 79 3.89 -8.63 20.66
CA GLY A 79 3.24 -7.40 21.09
C GLY A 79 2.40 -6.77 19.97
N ARG A 80 2.58 -5.46 19.79
CA ARG A 80 1.92 -4.71 18.70
C ARG A 80 2.19 -5.33 17.33
N PRO A 81 1.26 -5.18 16.37
CA PRO A 81 1.49 -5.62 15.00
C PRO A 81 2.77 -5.07 14.37
N THR A 82 3.52 -5.96 13.71
CA THR A 82 4.67 -5.59 12.90
C THR A 82 4.23 -4.90 11.61
N LEU A 83 5.16 -4.25 10.90
CA LEU A 83 4.86 -3.65 9.61
C LEU A 83 4.32 -4.71 8.63
N LYS A 84 4.95 -5.89 8.54
CA LYS A 84 4.48 -6.99 7.70
C LYS A 84 3.04 -7.37 8.07
N GLU A 85 2.76 -7.56 9.36
CA GLU A 85 1.42 -7.94 9.81
C GLU A 85 0.34 -6.91 9.44
N VAL A 86 0.64 -5.62 9.60
CA VAL A 86 -0.26 -4.53 9.19
C VAL A 86 -0.47 -4.51 7.67
N LEU A 87 0.60 -4.65 6.89
CA LEU A 87 0.52 -4.65 5.43
C LEU A 87 -0.28 -5.85 4.91
N THR A 88 -0.02 -7.05 5.41
CA THR A 88 -0.79 -8.25 5.06
C THR A 88 -2.26 -8.11 5.46
N SER A 89 -2.56 -7.55 6.64
CA SER A 89 -3.94 -7.27 7.04
C SER A 89 -4.66 -6.35 6.06
N ARG A 90 -3.97 -5.31 5.56
CA ARG A 90 -4.52 -4.42 4.52
C ARG A 90 -4.68 -5.14 3.18
N LEU A 91 -3.71 -5.97 2.82
CA LEU A 91 -3.74 -6.77 1.60
C LEU A 91 -4.93 -7.74 1.57
N THR A 92 -5.33 -8.29 2.72
CA THR A 92 -6.56 -9.09 2.89
C THR A 92 -7.82 -8.23 2.79
N ASP A 93 -7.85 -7.07 3.46
CA ASP A 93 -9.03 -6.19 3.54
C ASP A 93 -9.46 -5.64 2.18
N ARG A 94 -8.49 -5.14 1.41
CA ARG A 94 -8.72 -4.41 0.15
C ARG A 94 -9.60 -5.17 -0.86
N PRO A 95 -9.31 -6.43 -1.23
CA PRO A 95 -10.13 -7.15 -2.20
C PRO A 95 -11.41 -7.75 -1.60
N ILE A 96 -11.51 -7.91 -0.28
CA ILE A 96 -12.71 -8.46 0.38
C ILE A 96 -13.80 -7.38 0.55
N ARG A 97 -13.39 -6.16 0.91
CA ARG A 97 -14.30 -5.04 1.22
C ARG A 97 -15.36 -4.74 0.14
N PRO A 98 -15.03 -4.65 -1.17
CA PRO A 98 -16.02 -4.31 -2.20
C PRO A 98 -17.01 -5.45 -2.51
N LEU A 99 -16.80 -6.65 -1.96
CA LEU A 99 -17.64 -7.82 -2.22
C LEU A 99 -18.77 -8.02 -1.20
N PHE A 100 -18.92 -7.08 -0.26
CA PHE A 100 -20.10 -7.01 0.58
C PHE A 100 -21.17 -6.13 -0.08
N PRO A 101 -22.46 -6.44 0.11
CA PRO A 101 -23.55 -5.64 -0.41
C PRO A 101 -23.43 -4.16 -0.03
N GLU A 102 -23.82 -3.30 -0.96
CA GLU A 102 -23.91 -1.87 -0.69
C GLU A 102 -24.83 -1.61 0.52
N GLY A 103 -24.36 -0.76 1.44
CA GLY A 103 -25.08 -0.45 2.68
C GLY A 103 -24.93 -1.49 3.81
N TYR A 104 -24.11 -2.53 3.64
CA TYR A 104 -23.83 -3.49 4.71
C TYR A 104 -23.03 -2.83 5.86
N ILE A 105 -23.65 -2.74 7.05
CA ILE A 105 -23.08 -2.04 8.22
C ILE A 105 -22.86 -2.94 9.44
N ASP A 106 -23.18 -4.23 9.34
CA ASP A 106 -22.89 -5.19 10.40
C ASP A 106 -21.38 -5.39 10.54
N GLU A 107 -20.94 -5.62 11.78
CA GLU A 107 -19.52 -5.82 12.07
C GLU A 107 -19.05 -7.12 11.46
N VAL A 108 -17.88 -7.09 10.81
CA VAL A 108 -17.23 -8.27 10.27
C VAL A 108 -15.77 -8.26 10.67
N GLN A 109 -15.30 -9.39 11.20
CA GLN A 109 -13.90 -9.62 11.52
C GLN A 109 -13.38 -10.84 10.76
N VAL A 110 -12.23 -10.69 10.11
CA VAL A 110 -11.50 -11.77 9.46
C VAL A 110 -10.12 -11.84 10.13
N MET A 111 -9.85 -12.92 10.83
CA MET A 111 -8.60 -13.11 11.58
C MET A 111 -7.79 -14.26 10.98
N ALA A 112 -6.59 -13.96 10.51
CA ALA A 112 -5.63 -14.91 9.97
C ALA A 112 -4.45 -15.09 10.94
N ASN A 113 -4.14 -16.32 11.32
CA ASN A 113 -3.03 -16.67 12.21
C ASN A 113 -2.13 -17.68 11.50
N VAL A 114 -0.84 -17.37 11.38
CA VAL A 114 0.15 -18.35 10.94
C VAL A 114 0.41 -19.32 12.09
N LEU A 115 0.14 -20.60 11.84
CA LEU A 115 0.29 -21.68 12.84
C LEU A 115 1.55 -22.51 12.60
N ALA A 116 1.97 -22.66 11.34
CA ALA A 116 3.22 -23.32 10.96
C ALA A 116 3.86 -22.58 9.80
N CYS A 117 5.19 -22.49 9.79
CA CYS A 117 6.00 -21.93 8.72
C CYS A 117 7.15 -22.88 8.41
N ASP A 118 7.25 -23.31 7.16
CA ASP A 118 8.23 -24.30 6.70
C ASP A 118 9.60 -23.71 6.32
N GLY A 119 9.77 -22.39 6.45
CA GLY A 119 11.00 -21.68 6.10
C GLY A 119 11.22 -21.52 4.58
N VAL A 120 10.26 -21.94 3.75
CA VAL A 120 10.35 -21.92 2.29
C VAL A 120 9.23 -21.07 1.68
N ASN A 121 7.99 -21.25 2.14
CA ASN A 121 6.79 -20.62 1.59
C ASN A 121 6.31 -19.47 2.49
N ASP A 122 6.18 -18.27 1.92
CA ASP A 122 5.63 -17.12 2.65
C ASP A 122 4.13 -17.31 2.94
N PRO A 123 3.69 -17.20 4.21
CA PRO A 123 2.28 -17.38 4.57
C PRO A 123 1.34 -16.24 4.13
N ASP A 124 1.86 -15.06 3.78
CA ASP A 124 1.08 -13.84 3.70
C ASP A 124 -0.09 -13.87 2.69
N VAL A 125 0.13 -14.39 1.48
CA VAL A 125 -0.88 -14.45 0.43
C VAL A 125 -2.07 -15.35 0.80
N TRP A 126 -1.83 -16.36 1.64
CA TRP A 126 -2.88 -17.27 2.12
C TRP A 126 -3.86 -16.60 3.08
N SER A 127 -3.54 -15.42 3.62
CA SER A 127 -4.51 -14.60 4.35
C SER A 127 -5.69 -14.17 3.46
N ILE A 128 -5.44 -13.88 2.17
CA ILE A 128 -6.46 -13.46 1.20
C ILE A 128 -7.36 -14.65 0.87
N THR A 129 -6.76 -15.73 0.39
CA THR A 129 -7.48 -16.94 -0.02
C THR A 129 -8.20 -17.58 1.17
N GLY A 130 -7.58 -17.62 2.36
CA GLY A 130 -8.19 -18.13 3.58
C GLY A 130 -9.31 -17.23 4.11
N GLY A 131 -9.15 -15.90 4.03
CA GLY A 131 -10.20 -14.94 4.38
C GLY A 131 -11.43 -15.08 3.50
N SER A 132 -11.21 -15.16 2.18
CA SER A 132 -12.27 -15.44 1.21
C SER A 132 -12.93 -16.80 1.46
N ALA A 133 -12.15 -17.86 1.69
CA ALA A 133 -12.71 -19.19 1.92
C ALA A 133 -13.55 -19.23 3.20
N ALA A 134 -13.07 -18.61 4.29
CA ALA A 134 -13.80 -18.49 5.55
C ALA A 134 -15.13 -17.74 5.37
N LEU A 135 -15.14 -16.63 4.63
CA LEU A 135 -16.36 -15.90 4.29
C LEU A 135 -17.29 -16.70 3.36
N THR A 136 -16.73 -17.43 2.42
CA THR A 136 -17.47 -18.25 1.45
C THR A 136 -18.23 -19.38 2.15
N VAL A 137 -17.61 -20.09 3.11
CA VAL A 137 -18.27 -21.15 3.89
C VAL A 137 -19.20 -20.62 5.01
N SER A 138 -19.16 -19.31 5.28
CA SER A 138 -20.00 -18.64 6.28
C SER A 138 -21.39 -18.29 5.74
N PRO A 139 -22.37 -17.96 6.60
CA PRO A 139 -23.68 -17.48 6.16
C PRO A 139 -23.67 -16.01 5.69
N LEU A 140 -22.55 -15.29 5.78
CA LEU A 140 -22.49 -13.87 5.45
C LEU A 140 -22.78 -13.64 3.95
N PRO A 141 -23.44 -12.52 3.59
CA PRO A 141 -23.72 -12.14 2.21
C PRO A 141 -22.43 -11.61 1.57
N PHE A 142 -21.56 -12.51 1.13
CA PHE A 142 -20.28 -12.21 0.51
C PHE A 142 -20.31 -12.67 -0.94
N ALA A 143 -20.02 -11.77 -1.88
CA ALA A 143 -20.10 -11.99 -3.32
C ALA A 143 -18.84 -12.65 -3.93
N GLY A 144 -17.95 -13.20 -3.11
CA GLY A 144 -16.80 -13.97 -3.58
C GLY A 144 -17.17 -15.38 -4.11
N PRO A 145 -16.19 -16.30 -4.23
CA PRO A 145 -14.85 -16.20 -3.68
C PRO A 145 -13.88 -15.36 -4.51
N ILE A 146 -12.81 -14.95 -3.85
CA ILE A 146 -11.58 -14.43 -4.46
C ILE A 146 -10.38 -15.26 -3.99
N ALA A 147 -9.26 -15.14 -4.69
CA ALA A 147 -7.99 -15.70 -4.25
C ALA A 147 -6.86 -14.71 -4.47
N GLY A 148 -5.80 -14.84 -3.65
CA GLY A 148 -4.54 -14.13 -3.83
C GLY A 148 -3.46 -15.07 -4.36
N VAL A 149 -2.60 -14.56 -5.24
CA VAL A 149 -1.41 -15.27 -5.72
C VAL A 149 -0.20 -14.35 -5.71
N ARG A 150 1.00 -14.92 -5.50
CA ARG A 150 2.28 -14.22 -5.66
C ARG A 150 2.95 -14.71 -6.95
N VAL A 151 3.43 -13.78 -7.76
CA VAL A 151 4.14 -14.02 -9.03
C VAL A 151 5.55 -13.41 -8.92
N GLY A 152 6.55 -14.22 -9.25
CA GLY A 152 7.94 -13.79 -9.45
C GLY A 152 8.36 -13.84 -10.92
N LEU A 153 9.47 -13.19 -11.24
CA LEU A 153 10.13 -13.26 -12.55
C LEU A 153 11.58 -13.69 -12.32
N ILE A 154 11.88 -14.95 -12.63
CA ILE A 154 13.16 -15.60 -12.32
C ILE A 154 13.68 -16.20 -13.62
N ASN A 155 14.92 -15.86 -14.00
CA ASN A 155 15.48 -16.25 -15.31
C ASN A 155 14.54 -15.93 -16.48
N ASP A 156 13.88 -14.77 -16.41
CA ASP A 156 12.87 -14.28 -17.37
C ASP A 156 11.62 -15.17 -17.53
N GLU A 157 11.36 -16.08 -16.59
CA GLU A 157 10.15 -16.90 -16.52
C GLU A 157 9.27 -16.50 -15.34
N PHE A 158 7.95 -16.46 -15.55
CA PHE A 158 7.00 -16.23 -14.46
C PHE A 158 6.87 -17.47 -13.59
N VAL A 159 6.99 -17.28 -12.27
CA VAL A 159 6.89 -18.34 -11.27
C VAL A 159 5.76 -18.03 -10.30
N LEU A 160 4.84 -18.98 -10.11
CA LEU A 160 3.77 -18.89 -9.10
C LEU A 160 4.28 -19.32 -7.73
N PHE A 161 3.87 -18.58 -6.70
CA PHE A 161 4.25 -18.81 -5.31
C PHE A 161 5.75 -19.09 -5.15
N PRO A 162 6.63 -18.19 -5.66
CA PRO A 162 8.06 -18.36 -5.52
C PRO A 162 8.44 -18.48 -4.03
N THR A 163 9.42 -19.33 -3.74
CA THR A 163 9.96 -19.46 -2.38
C THR A 163 10.61 -18.15 -1.93
N VAL A 164 10.87 -18.01 -0.62
CA VAL A 164 11.59 -16.84 -0.08
C VAL A 164 12.96 -16.66 -0.74
N GLN A 165 13.68 -17.75 -1.01
CA GLN A 165 14.98 -17.70 -1.71
C GLN A 165 14.82 -17.29 -3.18
N GLN A 166 13.78 -17.76 -3.84
CA GLN A 166 13.46 -17.40 -5.22
C GLN A 166 13.10 -15.90 -5.33
N ILE A 167 12.28 -15.37 -4.42
CA ILE A 167 11.96 -13.93 -4.37
C ILE A 167 13.20 -13.06 -4.19
N ALA A 168 14.17 -13.49 -3.37
CA ALA A 168 15.40 -12.72 -3.14
C ALA A 168 16.24 -12.49 -4.41
N THR A 169 16.04 -13.30 -5.46
CA THR A 169 16.71 -13.17 -6.77
C THR A 169 15.75 -12.78 -7.90
N SER A 170 14.46 -12.64 -7.59
CA SER A 170 13.42 -12.31 -8.56
C SER A 170 13.48 -10.83 -8.93
N ARG A 171 13.20 -10.53 -10.21
CA ARG A 171 13.03 -9.16 -10.70
C ARG A 171 11.62 -8.60 -10.48
N LEU A 172 10.72 -9.41 -9.94
CA LEU A 172 9.32 -9.09 -9.68
C LEU A 172 8.88 -9.74 -8.35
N ASP A 173 8.24 -8.97 -7.48
CA ASP A 173 7.41 -9.49 -6.40
C ASP A 173 6.02 -8.87 -6.56
N LEU A 174 5.11 -9.64 -7.16
CA LEU A 174 3.77 -9.20 -7.50
C LEU A 174 2.76 -10.05 -6.74
N ILE A 175 1.92 -9.41 -5.93
CA ILE A 175 0.72 -10.02 -5.38
C ILE A 175 -0.48 -9.47 -6.13
N VAL A 176 -1.31 -10.38 -6.64
CA VAL A 176 -2.57 -10.07 -7.29
C VAL A 176 -3.68 -10.86 -6.63
N ALA A 177 -4.82 -10.23 -6.41
CA ALA A 177 -6.04 -10.89 -5.97
C ALA A 177 -7.19 -10.57 -6.90
N GLY A 178 -8.05 -11.57 -7.11
CA GLY A 178 -9.12 -11.51 -8.10
C GLY A 178 -10.20 -12.55 -7.84
N SER A 179 -11.28 -12.41 -8.59
CA SER A 179 -12.36 -13.40 -8.71
C SER A 179 -12.04 -14.35 -9.88
N ARG A 180 -13.02 -15.12 -10.33
CA ARG A 180 -12.89 -15.92 -11.56
C ARG A 180 -12.91 -15.07 -12.83
N GLU A 181 -13.43 -13.86 -12.75
CA GLU A 181 -13.75 -13.03 -13.91
C GLU A 181 -12.88 -11.77 -13.99
N SER A 182 -12.32 -11.33 -12.86
CA SER A 182 -11.76 -9.99 -12.73
C SER A 182 -10.64 -9.91 -11.69
N ILE A 183 -9.74 -8.94 -11.87
CA ILE A 183 -8.76 -8.56 -10.85
C ILE A 183 -9.36 -7.49 -9.95
N LEU A 184 -9.19 -7.66 -8.63
CA LEU A 184 -9.73 -6.76 -7.59
C LEU A 184 -8.64 -5.95 -6.88
N MET A 185 -7.43 -6.49 -6.76
CA MET A 185 -6.34 -5.84 -6.04
C MET A 185 -4.99 -6.24 -6.62
N ILE A 186 -4.08 -5.27 -6.69
CA ILE A 186 -2.68 -5.46 -7.08
C ILE A 186 -1.79 -4.77 -6.04
N GLU A 187 -0.70 -5.43 -5.69
CA GLU A 187 0.43 -4.89 -4.95
C GLU A 187 1.71 -5.50 -5.55
N GLY A 188 2.53 -4.72 -6.24
CA GLY A 188 3.69 -5.26 -6.94
C GLY A 188 4.88 -4.33 -6.95
N PHE A 189 6.08 -4.92 -6.93
CA PHE A 189 7.35 -4.20 -6.94
C PHE A 189 8.33 -4.92 -7.86
N ALA A 190 9.09 -4.17 -8.66
CA ALA A 190 9.85 -4.77 -9.74
C ALA A 190 11.13 -4.00 -10.10
N ASP A 191 12.11 -4.69 -10.67
CA ASP A 191 13.32 -4.07 -11.22
C ASP A 191 13.03 -3.43 -12.58
N GLN A 192 12.30 -2.32 -12.55
CA GLN A 192 12.05 -1.45 -13.71
C GLN A 192 11.44 -2.21 -14.90
N LEU A 193 10.43 -3.04 -14.64
CA LEU A 193 9.80 -3.90 -15.65
C LEU A 193 8.95 -3.09 -16.64
N PRO A 194 9.01 -3.39 -17.95
CA PRO A 194 8.11 -2.78 -18.94
C PRO A 194 6.64 -3.04 -18.64
N GLU A 195 5.76 -2.12 -19.05
CA GLU A 195 4.31 -2.19 -18.84
C GLU A 195 3.68 -3.49 -19.39
N ASP A 196 4.07 -3.91 -20.60
CA ASP A 196 3.50 -5.12 -21.22
C ASP A 196 3.84 -6.39 -20.44
N LEU A 197 5.10 -6.51 -19.98
CA LEU A 197 5.53 -7.64 -19.18
C LEU A 197 4.85 -7.66 -17.81
N MET A 198 4.58 -6.49 -17.22
CA MET A 198 3.80 -6.38 -16.00
C MET A 198 2.34 -6.81 -16.21
N ALA A 199 1.72 -6.42 -17.33
CA ALA A 199 0.37 -6.86 -17.68
C ALA A 199 0.32 -8.39 -17.88
N ASP A 200 1.31 -8.96 -18.55
CA ASP A 200 1.41 -10.41 -18.74
C ASP A 200 1.57 -11.16 -17.41
N ALA A 201 2.35 -10.61 -16.46
CA ALA A 201 2.47 -11.16 -15.11
C ALA A 201 1.14 -11.16 -14.34
N LEU A 202 0.34 -10.10 -14.48
CA LEU A 202 -1.01 -10.02 -13.89
C LEU A 202 -1.93 -11.09 -14.48
N MET A 203 -1.92 -11.27 -15.80
CA MET A 203 -2.75 -12.28 -16.47
C MET A 203 -2.27 -13.70 -16.16
N PHE A 204 -0.97 -13.91 -16.02
CA PHE A 204 -0.40 -15.16 -15.56
C PHE A 204 -0.89 -15.52 -14.15
N GLY A 205 -0.86 -14.56 -13.22
CA GLY A 205 -1.41 -14.74 -11.87
C GLY A 205 -2.92 -15.00 -11.86
N HIS A 206 -3.69 -14.30 -12.69
CA HIS A 206 -5.15 -14.46 -12.77
C HIS A 206 -5.58 -15.89 -13.12
N LYS A 207 -4.82 -16.60 -13.97
CA LYS A 207 -5.11 -18.01 -14.30
C LYS A 207 -5.13 -18.90 -13.05
N ALA A 208 -4.18 -18.72 -12.14
CA ALA A 208 -4.12 -19.47 -10.88
C ALA A 208 -5.22 -19.04 -9.90
N ILE A 209 -5.60 -17.75 -9.89
CA ILE A 209 -6.71 -17.25 -9.08
C ILE A 209 -8.02 -17.99 -9.39
N VAL A 210 -8.31 -18.22 -10.68
CA VAL A 210 -9.51 -18.95 -11.11
C VAL A 210 -9.55 -20.34 -10.47
N GLU A 211 -8.45 -21.10 -10.54
CA GLU A 211 -8.37 -22.44 -9.95
C GLU A 211 -8.57 -22.43 -8.43
N LEU A 212 -7.99 -21.45 -7.73
CA LEU A 212 -8.14 -21.30 -6.29
C LEU A 212 -9.56 -20.88 -5.87
N CYS A 213 -10.27 -20.15 -6.72
CA CYS A 213 -11.69 -19.84 -6.50
C CYS A 213 -12.55 -21.10 -6.65
N GLU A 214 -12.27 -21.96 -7.64
CA GLU A 214 -12.98 -23.24 -7.82
C GLU A 214 -12.79 -24.17 -6.61
N MET A 215 -11.59 -24.22 -6.02
CA MET A 215 -11.36 -24.98 -4.78
C MET A 215 -12.23 -24.47 -3.61
N GLN A 216 -12.45 -23.16 -3.51
CA GLN A 216 -13.30 -22.57 -2.47
C GLN A 216 -14.78 -22.87 -2.68
N LEU A 217 -15.24 -22.87 -3.93
CA LEU A 217 -16.61 -23.27 -4.29
C LEU A 217 -16.85 -24.75 -3.96
N GLU A 218 -15.90 -25.62 -4.32
CA GLU A 218 -15.95 -27.06 -3.99
C GLU A 218 -16.00 -27.28 -2.47
N LEU A 219 -15.25 -26.48 -1.70
CA LEU A 219 -15.28 -26.53 -0.24
C LEU A 219 -16.64 -26.10 0.32
N ALA A 220 -17.22 -25.03 -0.23
CA ALA A 220 -18.51 -24.51 0.19
C ALA A 220 -19.67 -25.46 -0.16
N GLU A 221 -19.61 -26.15 -1.29
CA GLU A 221 -20.59 -27.19 -1.65
C GLU A 221 -20.58 -28.34 -0.63
N LYS A 222 -19.39 -28.77 -0.18
CA LYS A 222 -19.22 -29.90 0.73
C LYS A 222 -19.44 -29.55 2.21
N GLY A 223 -19.18 -28.31 2.62
CA GLY A 223 -19.12 -27.93 4.04
C GLY A 223 -19.52 -26.49 4.37
N GLY A 224 -20.06 -25.73 3.41
CA GLY A 224 -20.53 -24.36 3.59
C GLY A 224 -21.90 -24.29 4.28
N LYS A 225 -22.17 -23.13 4.88
CA LYS A 225 -23.49 -22.78 5.44
C LYS A 225 -24.32 -22.05 4.39
N GLU A 226 -25.65 -22.14 4.52
CA GLU A 226 -26.57 -21.40 3.67
C GLU A 226 -26.35 -19.88 3.83
N LYS A 227 -26.34 -19.17 2.70
CA LYS A 227 -26.17 -17.72 2.67
C LYS A 227 -27.41 -17.02 3.17
N VAL A 228 -27.24 -16.09 4.09
CA VAL A 228 -28.32 -15.20 4.55
C VAL A 228 -28.46 -14.09 3.51
N PRO A 229 -29.61 -13.97 2.82
CA PRO A 229 -29.82 -12.91 1.85
C PRO A 229 -29.80 -11.56 2.57
N TYR A 230 -28.99 -10.62 2.07
CA TYR A 230 -29.01 -9.26 2.56
C TYR A 230 -30.26 -8.55 2.04
N LYS A 231 -31.12 -8.10 2.96
CA LYS A 231 -32.26 -7.26 2.60
C LYS A 231 -31.78 -5.83 2.43
N ALA A 232 -31.71 -5.38 1.18
CA ALA A 232 -31.36 -4.01 0.85
C ALA A 232 -32.24 -3.01 1.63
N ALA A 233 -31.65 -1.88 2.01
CA ALA A 233 -32.39 -0.79 2.65
C ALA A 233 -33.56 -0.33 1.76
N VAL A 234 -34.64 0.10 2.39
CA VAL A 234 -35.78 0.70 1.68
C VAL A 234 -35.28 1.91 0.89
N LYS A 235 -35.75 2.06 -0.37
CA LYS A 235 -35.39 3.22 -1.22
C LYS A 235 -35.56 4.50 -0.42
N ASN A 236 -34.52 5.34 -0.44
CA ASN A 236 -34.54 6.60 0.28
C ASN A 236 -35.69 7.50 -0.23
N PRO A 237 -36.59 7.97 0.65
CA PRO A 237 -37.80 8.70 0.25
C PRO A 237 -37.51 10.08 -0.35
N PHE A 238 -36.31 10.64 -0.13
CA PHE A 238 -35.92 11.93 -0.69
C PHE A 238 -35.19 11.83 -2.02
N LEU A 239 -34.78 10.63 -2.47
CA LEU A 239 -33.84 10.49 -3.58
C LEU A 239 -34.33 11.15 -4.88
N ASP A 240 -35.55 10.82 -5.31
CA ASP A 240 -36.11 11.34 -6.57
C ASP A 240 -36.36 12.86 -6.48
N GLN A 241 -36.80 13.34 -5.30
CA GLN A 241 -37.05 14.75 -5.04
C GLN A 241 -35.75 15.58 -5.05
N VAL A 242 -34.71 15.12 -4.36
CA VAL A 242 -33.39 15.77 -4.34
C VAL A 242 -32.78 15.74 -5.73
N LYS A 243 -32.91 14.64 -6.47
CA LYS A 243 -32.42 14.55 -7.85
C LYS A 243 -33.09 15.59 -8.75
N ALA A 244 -34.40 15.75 -8.67
CA ALA A 244 -35.12 16.74 -9.46
C ALA A 244 -34.73 18.19 -9.12
N GLU A 245 -34.51 18.50 -7.84
CA GLU A 245 -34.31 19.89 -7.38
C GLU A 245 -32.84 20.34 -7.34
N ALA A 246 -31.91 19.43 -7.08
CA ALA A 246 -30.53 19.79 -6.70
C ALA A 246 -29.44 19.21 -7.61
N TYR A 247 -29.77 18.25 -8.49
CA TYR A 247 -28.76 17.59 -9.34
C TYR A 247 -27.93 18.60 -10.16
N GLN A 248 -28.58 19.55 -10.84
CA GLN A 248 -27.88 20.55 -11.63
C GLN A 248 -27.03 21.49 -10.75
N SER A 249 -27.58 21.97 -9.64
CA SER A 249 -26.85 22.81 -8.69
C SER A 249 -25.62 22.11 -8.10
N LEU A 250 -25.70 20.79 -7.87
CA LEU A 250 -24.57 19.97 -7.44
C LEU A 250 -23.53 19.81 -8.54
N CYS A 251 -23.96 19.58 -9.80
CA CYS A 251 -23.04 19.56 -10.94
C CYS A 251 -22.25 20.88 -11.04
N ASP A 252 -22.94 22.02 -10.95
CA ASP A 252 -22.33 23.35 -11.04
C ASP A 252 -21.40 23.62 -9.84
N ALA A 253 -21.81 23.23 -8.63
CA ALA A 253 -21.01 23.36 -7.42
C ALA A 253 -19.72 22.52 -7.45
N ARG A 254 -19.78 21.34 -8.08
CA ARG A 254 -18.65 20.40 -8.19
C ARG A 254 -17.71 20.71 -9.34
N PHE A 255 -18.07 21.61 -10.25
CA PHE A 255 -17.21 22.02 -11.35
C PHE A 255 -16.43 23.31 -11.00
N ASN A 256 -15.33 23.18 -10.27
CA ASN A 256 -14.43 24.28 -9.91
C ASN A 256 -13.00 23.76 -9.69
N PRO A 257 -11.94 24.46 -10.18
CA PRO A 257 -10.55 24.02 -10.01
C PRO A 257 -10.10 23.84 -8.56
N LYS A 258 -10.63 24.62 -7.60
CA LYS A 258 -10.15 24.64 -6.21
C LYS A 258 -10.98 23.74 -5.29
N LYS A 259 -10.31 22.87 -4.52
CA LYS A 259 -10.97 21.93 -3.59
C LYS A 259 -11.87 22.60 -2.57
N LYS A 260 -11.37 23.66 -1.92
CA LYS A 260 -12.13 24.37 -0.87
C LYS A 260 -13.39 25.04 -1.42
N GLU A 261 -13.31 25.60 -2.61
CA GLU A 261 -14.46 26.26 -3.26
C GLU A 261 -15.52 25.23 -3.68
N ARG A 262 -15.12 24.09 -4.28
CA ARG A 262 -16.04 22.96 -4.57
C ARG A 262 -16.76 22.47 -3.31
N SER A 263 -15.99 22.20 -2.25
CA SER A 263 -16.53 21.68 -1.00
C SER A 263 -17.48 22.66 -0.33
N ALA A 264 -17.16 23.95 -0.33
CA ALA A 264 -18.03 25.00 0.21
C ALA A 264 -19.33 25.13 -0.60
N ALA A 265 -19.25 25.14 -1.93
CA ALA A 265 -20.41 25.25 -2.81
C ALA A 265 -21.36 24.05 -2.65
N ALA A 266 -20.83 22.82 -2.65
CA ALA A 266 -21.63 21.61 -2.44
C ALA A 266 -22.28 21.60 -1.03
N SER A 267 -21.55 22.08 -0.02
CA SER A 267 -22.07 22.22 1.35
C SER A 267 -23.19 23.26 1.43
N ALA A 268 -23.11 24.36 0.68
CA ALA A 268 -24.16 25.37 0.62
C ALA A 268 -25.44 24.81 -0.02
N VAL A 269 -25.33 24.01 -1.09
CA VAL A 269 -26.49 23.32 -1.71
C VAL A 269 -27.13 22.36 -0.69
N LYS A 270 -26.31 21.56 0.01
CA LYS A 270 -26.79 20.66 1.06
C LYS A 270 -27.50 21.42 2.18
N GLN A 271 -26.93 22.52 2.65
CA GLN A 271 -27.50 23.32 3.73
C GLN A 271 -28.83 23.95 3.31
N ALA A 272 -28.94 24.47 2.08
CA ALA A 272 -30.19 25.01 1.55
C ALA A 272 -31.33 23.97 1.51
N LEU A 273 -31.01 22.71 1.17
CA LEU A 273 -31.98 21.62 1.25
C LEU A 273 -32.36 21.29 2.69
N VAL A 274 -31.38 21.24 3.60
CA VAL A 274 -31.65 21.01 5.03
C VAL A 274 -32.57 22.11 5.58
N ASP A 275 -32.28 23.37 5.31
CA ASP A 275 -33.07 24.51 5.79
C ASP A 275 -34.50 24.51 5.21
N LYS A 276 -34.66 24.08 3.94
CA LYS A 276 -35.95 23.95 3.27
C LYS A 276 -36.82 22.83 3.86
N TYR A 277 -36.25 21.64 4.05
CA TYR A 277 -37.01 20.46 4.46
C TYR A 277 -37.12 20.31 5.97
N PHE A 278 -36.09 20.73 6.72
CA PHE A 278 -35.97 20.58 8.17
C PHE A 278 -35.69 21.93 8.85
N PRO A 279 -36.59 22.92 8.73
CA PRO A 279 -36.39 24.23 9.34
C PRO A 279 -36.35 24.16 10.87
N ASN A 280 -35.74 25.16 11.51
CA ASN A 280 -35.63 25.30 12.98
C ASN A 280 -34.95 24.13 13.70
N GLY A 281 -34.09 23.36 13.02
CA GLY A 281 -33.36 22.24 13.62
C GLY A 281 -34.19 20.97 13.80
N ALA A 282 -35.30 20.83 13.08
CA ALA A 282 -36.06 19.58 13.04
C ALA A 282 -35.17 18.41 12.58
N THR A 283 -35.33 17.24 13.18
CA THR A 283 -34.60 16.03 12.78
C THR A 283 -35.50 14.99 12.11
N GLU A 284 -36.81 15.20 12.16
CA GLU A 284 -37.85 14.30 11.65
C GLU A 284 -39.08 15.11 11.21
N LEU A 285 -39.72 14.69 10.13
CA LEU A 285 -40.97 15.25 9.60
C LEU A 285 -42.18 14.49 10.15
N ALA A 286 -43.37 15.09 10.07
CA ALA A 286 -44.62 14.48 10.54
C ALA A 286 -44.96 13.15 9.85
N ASP A 287 -44.38 12.88 8.67
CA ASP A 287 -44.54 11.63 7.92
C ASP A 287 -43.42 10.60 8.17
N GLY A 288 -42.57 10.83 9.18
CA GLY A 288 -41.50 9.92 9.60
C GLY A 288 -40.21 10.00 8.78
N ARG A 289 -40.14 10.91 7.80
CA ARG A 289 -38.90 11.15 7.05
C ARG A 289 -37.87 11.88 7.91
N THR A 290 -36.62 11.44 7.88
CA THR A 290 -35.57 11.95 8.78
C THR A 290 -34.51 12.79 8.07
N LEU A 291 -33.84 13.65 8.85
CA LEU A 291 -32.72 14.44 8.35
C LEU A 291 -31.56 13.57 7.83
N ALA A 292 -31.34 12.41 8.44
CA ALA A 292 -30.35 11.45 7.97
C ALA A 292 -30.67 10.96 6.56
N GLN A 293 -31.92 10.57 6.30
CA GLN A 293 -32.36 10.17 4.95
C GLN A 293 -32.16 11.29 3.93
N LEU A 294 -32.46 12.55 4.27
CA LEU A 294 -32.18 13.66 3.35
C LEU A 294 -30.68 13.80 3.06
N LYS A 295 -29.82 13.73 4.10
CA LYS A 295 -28.36 13.82 3.93
C LYS A 295 -27.81 12.70 3.06
N ASP A 296 -28.31 11.48 3.22
CA ASP A 296 -27.91 10.32 2.40
C ASP A 296 -28.38 10.50 0.94
N ALA A 297 -29.61 10.98 0.72
CA ALA A 297 -30.11 11.28 -0.62
C ALA A 297 -29.26 12.35 -1.33
N VAL A 298 -28.90 13.43 -0.62
CA VAL A 298 -28.00 14.46 -1.16
C VAL A 298 -26.63 13.86 -1.50
N SER A 299 -26.08 13.01 -0.63
CA SER A 299 -24.80 12.34 -0.88
C SER A 299 -24.85 11.43 -2.12
N ALA A 300 -25.94 10.69 -2.31
CA ALA A 300 -26.13 9.82 -3.46
C ALA A 300 -26.27 10.62 -4.78
N VAL A 301 -27.02 11.73 -4.76
CA VAL A 301 -27.17 12.60 -5.94
C VAL A 301 -25.87 13.35 -6.25
N ASP A 302 -25.10 13.78 -5.25
CA ASP A 302 -23.79 14.39 -5.42
C ASP A 302 -22.77 13.39 -6.01
N HIS A 303 -22.79 12.14 -5.52
CA HIS A 303 -22.01 11.04 -6.09
C HIS A 303 -22.36 10.80 -7.56
N GLN A 304 -23.66 10.74 -7.88
CA GLN A 304 -24.12 10.61 -9.27
C GLN A 304 -23.67 11.80 -10.14
N ALA A 305 -23.85 13.04 -9.68
CA ALA A 305 -23.48 14.25 -10.41
C ALA A 305 -21.98 14.26 -10.78
N CYS A 306 -21.10 13.93 -9.83
CA CYS A 306 -19.66 13.85 -10.07
C CYS A 306 -19.31 12.80 -11.14
N ARG A 307 -19.94 11.63 -11.10
CA ARG A 307 -19.72 10.54 -12.06
C ARG A 307 -20.22 10.89 -13.45
N ASP A 308 -21.43 11.43 -13.55
CA ASP A 308 -22.06 11.81 -14.82
C ASP A 308 -21.25 12.92 -15.52
N LEU A 309 -20.75 13.91 -14.76
CA LEU A 309 -19.82 14.92 -15.27
C LEU A 309 -18.55 14.28 -15.83
N THR A 310 -17.90 13.40 -15.06
CA THR A 310 -16.65 12.76 -15.45
C THR A 310 -16.84 11.89 -16.70
N LEU A 311 -17.92 11.09 -16.77
CA LEU A 311 -18.28 10.26 -17.91
C LEU A 311 -18.66 11.09 -19.15
N SER A 312 -19.04 12.36 -18.99
CA SER A 312 -19.23 13.31 -20.10
C SER A 312 -17.92 13.89 -20.64
N GLY A 313 -16.78 13.56 -20.01
CA GLY A 313 -15.45 14.08 -20.34
C GLY A 313 -15.09 15.37 -19.61
N LYS A 314 -15.94 15.85 -18.70
CA LYS A 314 -15.71 17.07 -17.89
C LYS A 314 -15.20 16.67 -16.50
N ARG A 315 -13.91 16.89 -16.24
CA ARG A 315 -13.35 16.71 -14.89
C ARG A 315 -13.78 17.82 -13.96
N LEU A 316 -13.85 17.51 -12.68
CA LEU A 316 -14.34 18.41 -11.63
C LEU A 316 -13.49 19.69 -11.49
N ASP A 317 -12.20 19.61 -11.83
CA ASP A 317 -11.27 20.74 -11.79
C ASP A 317 -11.04 21.41 -13.16
N GLY A 318 -11.77 20.99 -14.20
CA GLY A 318 -11.71 21.55 -15.55
C GLY A 318 -10.57 21.02 -16.43
N ARG A 319 -9.73 20.09 -15.95
CA ARG A 319 -8.69 19.46 -16.78
C ARG A 319 -9.28 18.52 -17.82
N SER A 320 -8.48 18.19 -18.83
CA SER A 320 -8.75 17.03 -19.68
C SER A 320 -8.47 15.71 -18.93
N LEU A 321 -8.97 14.61 -19.46
CA LEU A 321 -8.80 13.25 -18.90
C LEU A 321 -7.32 12.85 -18.73
N THR A 322 -6.41 13.39 -19.55
CA THR A 322 -5.00 12.98 -19.59
C THR A 322 -4.04 14.02 -19.01
N THR A 323 -4.52 15.23 -18.67
CA THR A 323 -3.65 16.33 -18.24
C THR A 323 -3.22 16.20 -16.77
N LEU A 324 -1.92 16.30 -16.51
CA LEU A 324 -1.33 16.43 -15.18
C LEU A 324 -1.68 17.77 -14.52
N ARG A 325 -1.76 17.81 -13.19
CA ARG A 325 -1.77 19.09 -12.45
C ARG A 325 -0.41 19.78 -12.58
N ALA A 326 -0.40 21.09 -12.30
CA ALA A 326 0.85 21.85 -12.23
C ALA A 326 1.81 21.24 -11.20
N VAL A 327 3.09 21.15 -11.57
CA VAL A 327 4.15 20.56 -10.73
C VAL A 327 5.17 21.65 -10.39
N ASP A 328 5.53 21.74 -9.11
CA ASP A 328 6.66 22.52 -8.62
C ASP A 328 7.58 21.61 -7.81
N CYS A 329 8.89 21.79 -7.97
CA CYS A 329 9.91 20.95 -7.37
C CYS A 329 11.06 21.81 -6.85
N GLN A 330 11.41 21.64 -5.58
CA GLN A 330 12.50 22.34 -4.92
C GLN A 330 13.38 21.32 -4.20
N VAL A 331 14.70 21.55 -4.18
CA VAL A 331 15.69 20.71 -3.48
C VAL A 331 16.58 21.57 -2.59
N GLY A 332 17.16 20.98 -1.54
CA GLY A 332 18.03 21.71 -0.60
C GLY A 332 17.28 22.79 0.20
N VAL A 333 16.00 22.56 0.50
CA VAL A 333 15.10 23.53 1.15
C VAL A 333 15.34 23.66 2.66
N LEU A 334 15.91 22.63 3.31
CA LEU A 334 16.16 22.63 4.74
C LEU A 334 17.67 22.75 5.02
N PRO A 335 18.09 23.62 5.95
CA PRO A 335 19.47 23.65 6.40
C PRO A 335 19.78 22.43 7.28
N ARG A 336 21.06 22.06 7.39
CA ARG A 336 21.60 21.04 8.32
C ARG A 336 21.18 19.58 8.07
N VAL A 337 20.23 19.31 7.18
CA VAL A 337 19.86 17.94 6.78
C VAL A 337 20.78 17.44 5.67
N HIS A 338 20.81 16.12 5.44
CA HIS A 338 21.72 15.55 4.43
C HIS A 338 21.18 15.75 3.02
N GLY A 339 19.86 15.66 2.85
CA GLY A 339 19.16 16.14 1.66
C GLY A 339 17.72 16.49 1.99
N SER A 340 17.10 17.33 1.16
CA SER A 340 15.70 17.70 1.29
C SER A 340 15.07 18.04 -0.05
N ALA A 341 13.78 17.82 -0.15
CA ALA A 341 13.01 18.22 -1.33
C ALA A 341 11.57 18.55 -0.97
N VAL A 342 11.00 19.53 -1.67
CA VAL A 342 9.55 19.77 -1.70
C VAL A 342 9.07 19.43 -3.10
N PHE A 343 8.14 18.50 -3.17
CA PHE A 343 7.41 18.18 -4.39
C PHE A 343 5.96 18.61 -4.21
N THR A 344 5.48 19.48 -5.09
CA THR A 344 4.08 19.90 -5.15
C THR A 344 3.50 19.53 -6.50
N ARG A 345 2.33 18.87 -6.48
CA ARG A 345 1.52 18.59 -7.67
C ARG A 345 0.07 19.00 -7.41
N GLY A 346 -0.35 20.13 -7.99
CA GLY A 346 -1.60 20.80 -7.64
C GLY A 346 -1.67 21.08 -6.14
N GLU A 347 -2.77 20.67 -5.49
CA GLU A 347 -2.98 20.80 -4.04
C GLU A 347 -2.49 19.55 -3.26
N THR A 348 -1.43 18.89 -3.73
CA THR A 348 -0.76 17.77 -3.03
C THR A 348 0.71 18.05 -2.91
N GLN A 349 1.22 18.13 -1.68
CA GLN A 349 2.60 18.50 -1.40
C GLN A 349 3.23 17.51 -0.40
N SER A 350 4.44 17.09 -0.72
CA SER A 350 5.28 16.25 0.14
C SER A 350 6.62 16.93 0.36
N LEU A 351 6.96 17.14 1.63
CA LEU A 351 8.29 17.54 2.08
C LEU A 351 9.07 16.27 2.45
N CYS A 352 10.14 16.00 1.72
CA CYS A 352 11.07 14.93 2.01
C CYS A 352 12.30 15.46 2.77
N THR A 353 12.68 14.75 3.82
CA THR A 353 13.99 14.88 4.48
C THR A 353 14.75 13.56 4.35
N ALA A 354 15.98 13.61 3.84
CA ALA A 354 16.88 12.48 3.70
C ALA A 354 17.97 12.51 4.78
N VAL A 355 18.22 11.36 5.40
CA VAL A 355 19.26 11.15 6.41
C VAL A 355 20.09 9.93 6.00
N LEU A 356 21.39 10.06 6.15
CA LEU A 356 22.40 9.04 5.88
C LEU A 356 23.01 8.62 7.21
N GLY A 357 23.08 7.32 7.43
CA GLY A 357 23.58 6.70 8.65
C GLY A 357 24.57 5.58 8.36
N THR A 358 25.08 4.97 9.43
CA THR A 358 26.02 3.84 9.36
C THR A 358 25.26 2.52 9.47
N VAL A 359 25.98 1.39 9.47
CA VAL A 359 25.39 0.05 9.64
C VAL A 359 24.63 -0.09 10.97
N ARG A 360 24.97 0.70 11.99
CA ARG A 360 24.30 0.69 13.29
C ARG A 360 22.91 1.31 13.26
N ASP A 361 22.64 2.16 12.28
CA ASP A 361 21.34 2.81 12.10
C ASP A 361 20.33 1.92 11.35
N GLN A 362 20.75 0.73 10.89
CA GLN A 362 19.86 -0.21 10.22
C GLN A 362 18.76 -0.70 11.16
N GLN A 363 17.54 -0.73 10.65
CA GLN A 363 16.43 -1.28 11.40
C GLN A 363 16.51 -2.80 11.38
N LYS A 364 16.72 -3.41 12.55
CA LYS A 364 16.64 -4.86 12.74
C LYS A 364 15.20 -5.28 12.97
N SER A 365 14.74 -6.28 12.24
CA SER A 365 13.41 -6.87 12.38
C SER A 365 13.55 -8.38 12.55
N ASP A 366 12.80 -8.92 13.50
CA ASP A 366 12.64 -10.35 13.72
C ASP A 366 11.34 -10.83 13.07
N GLY A 367 11.35 -12.02 12.49
CA GLY A 367 10.23 -12.59 11.75
C GLY A 367 10.35 -14.09 11.59
N LEU A 368 9.36 -14.69 10.92
CA LEU A 368 9.32 -16.15 10.74
C LEU A 368 10.59 -16.70 10.06
N PHE A 369 11.11 -15.97 9.07
CA PHE A 369 12.29 -16.33 8.29
C PHE A 369 13.63 -15.93 8.92
N GLY A 370 13.63 -15.40 10.15
CA GLY A 370 14.83 -14.97 10.86
C GLY A 370 14.95 -13.46 11.00
N GLU A 371 16.04 -13.03 11.63
CA GLU A 371 16.37 -11.61 11.78
C GLU A 371 16.91 -11.07 10.45
N PHE A 372 16.42 -9.91 10.03
CA PHE A 372 16.96 -9.18 8.90
C PHE A 372 17.17 -7.72 9.27
N ALA A 373 18.18 -7.11 8.64
CA ALA A 373 18.47 -5.69 8.78
C ALA A 373 18.02 -4.95 7.52
N LYS A 374 17.42 -3.78 7.72
CA LYS A 374 16.87 -2.95 6.66
C LYS A 374 17.76 -1.72 6.49
N PRO A 375 18.53 -1.62 5.39
CA PRO A 375 19.44 -0.49 5.14
C PRO A 375 18.74 0.73 4.53
N PHE A 376 17.48 0.59 4.12
CA PHE A 376 16.70 1.67 3.54
C PHE A 376 15.31 1.72 4.15
N MET A 377 14.91 2.86 4.69
CA MET A 377 13.60 3.05 5.31
C MET A 377 12.94 4.33 4.79
N LEU A 378 11.63 4.30 4.59
CA LEU A 378 10.83 5.49 4.33
C LEU A 378 9.68 5.59 5.34
N ASP A 379 9.73 6.63 6.17
CA ASP A 379 8.65 7.00 7.06
C ASP A 379 7.71 7.97 6.35
N TYR A 380 6.42 7.66 6.37
CA TYR A 380 5.37 8.48 5.77
C TYR A 380 4.47 9.02 6.86
N ASN A 381 4.30 10.34 6.91
CA ASN A 381 3.46 11.03 7.88
C ASN A 381 2.34 11.79 7.17
N PHE A 382 1.10 11.62 7.65
CA PHE A 382 -0.08 12.31 7.12
C PHE A 382 -0.78 13.12 8.22
N PRO A 383 -0.21 14.28 8.59
CA PRO A 383 -0.76 15.12 9.64
C PRO A 383 -2.13 15.69 9.23
N SER A 384 -3.02 15.91 10.20
CA SER A 384 -4.41 16.31 9.92
C SER A 384 -4.52 17.68 9.25
N TYR A 385 -3.55 18.58 9.47
CA TYR A 385 -3.51 19.89 8.80
C TYR A 385 -3.37 19.77 7.28
N SER A 386 -2.80 18.67 6.76
CA SER A 386 -2.63 18.45 5.31
C SER A 386 -3.95 18.37 4.55
N VAL A 387 -5.04 18.05 5.26
CA VAL A 387 -6.41 18.03 4.75
C VAL A 387 -7.29 19.13 5.37
N GLY A 388 -6.72 19.99 6.21
CA GLY A 388 -7.44 21.06 6.90
C GLY A 388 -8.31 20.59 8.07
N GLU A 389 -7.99 19.45 8.70
CA GLU A 389 -8.75 18.88 9.81
C GLU A 389 -7.97 18.91 11.14
N CYS A 390 -8.69 18.78 12.25
CA CYS A 390 -8.12 18.57 13.58
C CYS A 390 -8.40 17.13 14.04
N LYS A 391 -7.35 16.37 14.40
CA LYS A 391 -7.48 15.02 14.96
C LYS A 391 -6.51 14.84 16.15
N PRO A 392 -6.83 13.97 17.13
CA PRO A 392 -5.88 13.62 18.18
C PRO A 392 -4.60 13.04 17.58
N ILE A 393 -3.44 13.52 18.05
CA ILE A 393 -2.14 13.01 17.60
C ILE A 393 -1.94 11.61 18.20
N ARG A 394 -1.80 10.61 17.33
CA ARG A 394 -1.50 9.21 17.67
C ARG A 394 -0.30 8.74 16.84
N GLY A 395 0.17 7.52 17.11
CA GLY A 395 1.15 6.88 16.22
C GLY A 395 0.58 6.62 14.82
N PRO A 396 1.44 6.28 13.84
CA PRO A 396 1.03 6.11 12.45
C PRO A 396 -0.03 5.03 12.30
N GLY A 397 -1.08 5.34 11.54
CA GLY A 397 -2.17 4.42 11.24
C GLY A 397 -1.81 3.40 10.15
N ARG A 398 -2.70 2.42 9.94
CA ARG A 398 -2.52 1.38 8.91
C ARG A 398 -2.31 1.99 7.50
N ARG A 399 -3.04 3.06 7.15
CA ARG A 399 -2.92 3.73 5.84
C ARG A 399 -1.56 4.40 5.66
N GLU A 400 -1.05 5.07 6.69
CA GLU A 400 0.26 5.74 6.64
C GLU A 400 1.38 4.72 6.45
N LEU A 401 1.34 3.62 7.22
CA LEU A 401 2.29 2.51 7.05
C LEU A 401 2.21 1.87 5.65
N GLY A 402 0.99 1.71 5.12
CA GLY A 402 0.77 1.20 3.75
C GLY A 402 1.34 2.11 2.67
N HIS A 403 1.08 3.42 2.76
CA HIS A 403 1.62 4.39 1.81
C HIS A 403 3.14 4.52 1.90
N GLY A 404 3.70 4.51 3.11
CA GLY A 404 5.15 4.50 3.34
C GLY A 404 5.81 3.28 2.71
N ALA A 405 5.27 2.09 2.95
CA ALA A 405 5.79 0.85 2.37
C ALA A 405 5.71 0.84 0.83
N LEU A 406 4.62 1.34 0.24
CA LEU A 406 4.50 1.50 -1.22
C LEU A 406 5.62 2.40 -1.76
N ALA A 407 5.81 3.58 -1.17
CA ALA A 407 6.82 4.52 -1.63
C ALA A 407 8.25 3.98 -1.42
N GLU A 408 8.52 3.37 -0.27
CA GLU A 408 9.79 2.75 0.06
C GLU A 408 10.17 1.67 -0.96
N ARG A 409 9.31 0.65 -1.12
CA ARG A 409 9.61 -0.48 -1.99
C ARG A 409 9.67 -0.07 -3.47
N SER A 410 8.98 1.02 -3.85
CA SER A 410 9.10 1.61 -5.20
C SER A 410 10.46 2.27 -5.45
N LEU A 411 11.10 2.85 -4.43
CA LEU A 411 12.40 3.49 -4.54
C LEU A 411 13.56 2.50 -4.35
N GLN A 412 13.35 1.43 -3.60
CA GLN A 412 14.37 0.44 -3.28
C GLN A 412 15.07 -0.13 -4.54
N TRP A 413 14.32 -0.32 -5.64
CA TRP A 413 14.84 -0.90 -6.89
C TRP A 413 15.86 -0.04 -7.63
N VAL A 414 15.91 1.26 -7.35
CA VAL A 414 16.89 2.17 -7.98
C VAL A 414 18.03 2.55 -7.06
N LEU A 415 18.06 2.04 -5.84
CA LEU A 415 19.14 2.32 -4.90
C LEU A 415 20.47 1.68 -5.38
N PRO A 416 21.60 2.33 -5.07
CA PRO A 416 22.91 1.70 -5.25
C PRO A 416 23.06 0.50 -4.30
N LYS A 417 23.89 -0.45 -4.71
CA LYS A 417 24.29 -1.54 -3.81
C LYS A 417 25.20 -1.01 -2.70
N SER A 418 25.24 -1.71 -1.57
CA SER A 418 26.03 -1.31 -0.40
C SER A 418 27.55 -1.30 -0.64
N GLU A 419 28.06 -1.93 -1.71
CA GLU A 419 29.47 -1.79 -2.11
C GLU A 419 29.77 -0.45 -2.78
N VAL A 420 28.77 0.15 -3.44
CA VAL A 420 28.90 1.44 -4.13
C VAL A 420 28.59 2.60 -3.19
N PHE A 421 27.60 2.42 -2.32
CA PHE A 421 27.16 3.44 -1.38
C PHE A 421 26.88 2.79 -0.01
N PRO A 422 27.88 2.69 0.89
CA PRO A 422 27.81 1.91 2.13
C PRO A 422 27.05 2.64 3.25
N TYR A 423 25.92 3.27 2.92
CA TYR A 423 25.13 4.06 3.84
C TYR A 423 23.79 3.40 4.13
N THR A 424 23.35 3.50 5.39
CA THR A 424 21.94 3.34 5.73
C THR A 424 21.22 4.62 5.35
N ILE A 425 20.05 4.50 4.71
CA ILE A 425 19.29 5.63 4.18
C ILE A 425 17.93 5.66 4.86
N ARG A 426 17.58 6.81 5.44
CA ARG A 426 16.24 7.07 5.96
C ARG A 426 15.64 8.26 5.23
N LEU A 427 14.46 8.07 4.68
CA LEU A 427 13.62 9.14 4.14
C LEU A 427 12.45 9.38 5.07
N ILE A 428 12.12 10.64 5.31
CA ILE A 428 10.91 11.06 6.00
C ILE A 428 10.11 11.89 5.00
N SER A 429 8.89 11.45 4.68
CA SER A 429 7.95 12.17 3.83
C SER A 429 6.81 12.72 4.68
N ASP A 430 6.85 14.02 4.94
CA ASP A 430 5.77 14.75 5.59
C ASP A 430 4.83 15.32 4.53
N ILE A 431 3.56 14.87 4.55
CA ILE A 431 2.54 15.42 3.66
C ILE A 431 2.03 16.73 4.24
N THR A 432 2.27 17.83 3.52
CA THR A 432 1.90 19.18 3.96
C THR A 432 0.57 19.63 3.36
N GLU A 433 0.21 19.11 2.18
CA GLU A 433 -1.08 19.31 1.52
C GLU A 433 -1.52 18.01 0.85
N SER A 434 -2.82 17.70 0.86
CA SER A 434 -3.35 16.52 0.18
C SER A 434 -4.69 16.74 -0.51
N ASN A 435 -4.66 16.58 -1.83
CA ASN A 435 -5.82 16.49 -2.69
C ASN A 435 -5.59 15.46 -3.82
N GLY A 436 -4.99 14.31 -3.51
CA GLY A 436 -4.88 13.18 -4.44
C GLY A 436 -3.50 12.53 -4.45
N SER A 437 -3.47 11.21 -4.19
CA SER A 437 -2.29 10.34 -4.29
C SER A 437 -1.00 10.89 -3.66
N SER A 438 -1.07 11.27 -2.38
CA SER A 438 0.09 11.75 -1.62
C SER A 438 1.20 10.70 -1.48
N SER A 439 0.90 9.40 -1.58
CA SER A 439 1.91 8.33 -1.64
C SER A 439 2.79 8.44 -2.89
N MET A 440 2.23 8.83 -4.02
CA MET A 440 3.00 9.06 -5.26
C MET A 440 3.80 10.36 -5.18
N ALA A 441 3.29 11.37 -4.48
CA ALA A 441 4.08 12.57 -4.14
C ALA A 441 5.30 12.20 -3.27
N SER A 442 5.17 11.26 -2.34
CA SER A 442 6.29 10.75 -1.52
C SER A 442 7.36 10.01 -2.34
N VAL A 443 6.99 9.28 -3.38
CA VAL A 443 7.96 8.68 -4.32
C VAL A 443 8.74 9.77 -5.04
N CYS A 444 8.05 10.84 -5.48
CA CYS A 444 8.68 11.94 -6.22
C CYS A 444 9.60 12.77 -5.32
N SER A 445 9.11 13.20 -4.14
CA SER A 445 9.92 13.94 -3.15
C SER A 445 11.07 13.08 -2.61
N GLY A 446 10.85 11.77 -2.40
CA GLY A 446 11.87 10.81 -2.00
C GLY A 446 12.99 10.69 -3.03
N THR A 447 12.64 10.60 -4.32
CA THR A 447 13.64 10.61 -5.42
C THR A 447 14.46 11.89 -5.41
N LEU A 448 13.81 13.05 -5.34
CA LEU A 448 14.49 14.35 -5.29
C LEU A 448 15.38 14.48 -4.04
N GLY A 449 14.90 14.02 -2.88
CA GLY A 449 15.64 14.03 -1.61
C GLY A 449 16.86 13.12 -1.63
N LEU A 450 16.77 11.94 -2.26
CA LEU A 450 17.92 11.06 -2.48
C LEU A 450 18.97 11.72 -3.38
N MET A 451 18.53 12.33 -4.48
CA MET A 451 19.42 13.03 -5.41
C MET A 451 20.10 14.23 -4.73
N ASP A 452 19.34 15.00 -3.95
CA ASP A 452 19.86 16.13 -3.18
C ASP A 452 20.85 15.69 -2.09
N ALA A 453 20.63 14.53 -1.47
CA ALA A 453 21.54 13.95 -0.49
C ALA A 453 22.82 13.36 -1.09
N GLY A 454 22.98 13.39 -2.42
CA GLY A 454 24.14 12.80 -3.11
C GLY A 454 24.09 11.28 -3.21
N VAL A 455 22.93 10.65 -3.02
CA VAL A 455 22.79 9.20 -3.20
C VAL A 455 22.85 8.87 -4.69
N PRO A 456 23.78 8.01 -5.14
CA PRO A 456 23.96 7.68 -6.55
C PRO A 456 22.89 6.67 -7.03
N ILE A 457 21.63 7.09 -7.06
CA ILE A 457 20.53 6.27 -7.57
C ILE A 457 20.72 5.97 -9.07
N GLN A 458 20.34 4.76 -9.48
CA GLN A 458 20.56 4.28 -10.85
C GLN A 458 19.70 5.03 -11.88
N GLN A 459 18.46 5.37 -11.50
CA GLN A 459 17.50 6.13 -12.30
C GLN A 459 16.58 6.94 -11.36
N PRO A 460 16.12 8.13 -11.78
CA PRO A 460 15.04 8.83 -11.08
C PRO A 460 13.71 8.07 -11.25
N VAL A 461 12.89 8.09 -10.21
CA VAL A 461 11.58 7.43 -10.16
C VAL A 461 10.50 8.50 -9.95
N ALA A 462 9.40 8.41 -10.70
CA ALA A 462 8.21 9.22 -10.48
C ALA A 462 7.01 8.33 -10.22
N GLY A 463 6.06 8.84 -9.45
CA GLY A 463 4.79 8.18 -9.12
C GLY A 463 3.60 8.92 -9.69
N ILE A 464 2.64 8.19 -10.27
CA ILE A 464 1.37 8.71 -10.76
C ILE A 464 0.21 7.85 -10.28
N SER A 465 -0.98 8.43 -10.22
CA SER A 465 -2.22 7.68 -10.02
C SER A 465 -3.15 7.89 -11.21
N ILE A 466 -3.73 6.79 -11.68
CA ILE A 466 -4.74 6.73 -12.72
C ILE A 466 -6.04 6.25 -12.10
N GLY A 467 -7.12 6.99 -12.31
CA GLY A 467 -8.45 6.61 -11.87
C GLY A 467 -9.31 6.04 -13.00
N LEU A 468 -10.42 5.43 -12.59
CA LEU A 468 -11.48 4.93 -13.47
C LEU A 468 -12.83 5.44 -12.97
N VAL A 469 -13.68 5.87 -13.90
CA VAL A 469 -15.13 5.93 -13.67
C VAL A 469 -15.81 5.09 -14.74
N LYS A 470 -16.64 4.13 -14.33
CA LYS A 470 -17.27 3.12 -15.18
C LYS A 470 -18.76 2.99 -14.85
N GLU A 471 -19.60 3.06 -15.87
CA GLU A 471 -21.04 2.82 -15.79
C GLU A 471 -21.44 1.83 -16.89
N GLY A 472 -21.86 0.62 -16.51
CA GLY A 472 -22.08 -0.46 -17.47
C GLY A 472 -20.82 -0.77 -18.27
N SER A 473 -20.88 -0.63 -19.60
CA SER A 473 -19.75 -0.80 -20.51
C SER A 473 -18.95 0.49 -20.78
N LYS A 474 -19.50 1.65 -20.45
CA LYS A 474 -18.84 2.94 -20.68
C LYS A 474 -17.87 3.21 -19.54
N TYR A 475 -16.63 3.59 -19.85
CA TYR A 475 -15.67 4.02 -18.85
C TYR A 475 -14.77 5.14 -19.36
N VAL A 476 -14.14 5.85 -18.42
CA VAL A 476 -13.11 6.86 -18.68
C VAL A 476 -11.94 6.66 -17.72
N LEU A 477 -10.72 6.85 -18.23
CA LEU A 477 -9.49 6.84 -17.44
C LEU A 477 -9.08 8.29 -17.12
N LEU A 478 -8.65 8.52 -15.89
CA LEU A 478 -8.28 9.84 -15.38
C LEU A 478 -6.83 9.86 -14.95
N THR A 479 -6.02 10.71 -15.58
CA THR A 479 -4.63 10.94 -15.19
C THR A 479 -4.55 11.92 -14.03
N ASP A 480 -3.75 11.58 -13.02
CA ASP A 480 -3.49 12.42 -11.85
C ASP A 480 -4.78 12.82 -11.12
N ILE A 481 -5.44 11.82 -10.54
CA ILE A 481 -6.73 12.02 -9.87
C ILE A 481 -6.63 12.94 -8.67
N ILE A 482 -7.67 13.76 -8.48
CA ILE A 482 -7.88 14.51 -7.24
C ILE A 482 -8.61 13.68 -6.19
N GLY A 483 -8.67 14.17 -4.95
CA GLY A 483 -9.35 13.46 -3.86
C GLY A 483 -10.83 13.19 -4.12
N ASP A 484 -11.54 14.11 -4.78
CA ASP A 484 -12.94 13.91 -5.17
C ASP A 484 -13.08 12.80 -6.24
N GLU A 485 -12.17 12.75 -7.22
CA GLU A 485 -12.18 11.73 -8.28
C GLU A 485 -11.80 10.35 -7.74
N ASP A 486 -10.90 10.25 -6.76
CA ASP A 486 -10.70 9.02 -5.98
C ASP A 486 -12.00 8.67 -5.25
N HIS A 487 -12.60 9.60 -4.50
CA HIS A 487 -13.78 9.33 -3.68
C HIS A 487 -15.02 8.85 -4.47
N PHE A 488 -15.30 9.47 -5.62
CA PHE A 488 -16.46 9.15 -6.47
C PHE A 488 -16.15 8.16 -7.60
N GLY A 489 -14.87 7.88 -7.84
CA GLY A 489 -14.40 6.92 -8.84
C GLY A 489 -14.38 5.49 -8.33
N ASP A 490 -14.18 4.58 -9.29
CA ASP A 490 -14.25 3.13 -9.13
C ASP A 490 -12.87 2.49 -8.89
N MET A 491 -11.80 3.21 -9.25
CA MET A 491 -10.42 2.73 -9.21
C MET A 491 -9.44 3.84 -8.82
N ASP A 492 -8.44 3.49 -8.02
CA ASP A 492 -7.20 4.24 -7.80
C ASP A 492 -6.01 3.32 -8.10
N PHE A 493 -5.45 3.44 -9.30
CA PHE A 493 -4.29 2.67 -9.77
C PHE A 493 -3.04 3.54 -9.68
N LYS A 494 -2.20 3.24 -8.69
CA LYS A 494 -0.92 3.90 -8.44
C LYS A 494 0.19 3.17 -9.18
N VAL A 495 1.02 3.92 -9.91
CA VAL A 495 2.16 3.39 -10.67
C VAL A 495 3.38 4.27 -10.42
N ALA A 496 4.44 3.67 -9.90
CA ALA A 496 5.75 4.25 -9.73
C ALA A 496 6.76 3.56 -10.65
N GLY A 497 7.72 4.32 -11.17
CA GLY A 497 8.73 3.77 -12.05
C GLY A 497 9.70 4.79 -12.59
N SER A 498 10.75 4.29 -13.24
CA SER A 498 11.69 5.10 -13.99
C SER A 498 11.24 5.24 -15.45
N GLN A 499 12.10 5.83 -16.28
CA GLN A 499 11.92 5.83 -17.73
C GLN A 499 12.06 4.44 -18.37
N LYS A 500 12.69 3.48 -17.67
CA LYS A 500 12.90 2.11 -18.17
C LYS A 500 11.69 1.22 -17.94
N GLY A 501 10.97 1.43 -16.84
CA GLY A 501 9.80 0.65 -16.48
C GLY A 501 9.36 0.88 -15.05
N ILE A 502 8.46 0.02 -14.61
CA ILE A 502 7.74 0.07 -13.34
C ILE A 502 8.63 -0.44 -12.20
N THR A 503 8.64 0.31 -11.09
CA THR A 503 9.27 -0.11 -9.84
C THR A 503 8.26 -0.45 -8.73
N GLY A 504 7.05 0.10 -8.80
CA GLY A 504 5.97 -0.22 -7.87
C GLY A 504 4.59 0.02 -8.48
N ILE A 505 3.63 -0.85 -8.17
CA ILE A 505 2.22 -0.71 -8.56
C ILE A 505 1.31 -1.09 -7.40
N GLN A 506 0.19 -0.38 -7.31
CA GLN A 506 -0.86 -0.68 -6.36
C GLN A 506 -2.22 -0.34 -6.98
N LEU A 507 -3.15 -1.29 -6.93
CA LEU A 507 -4.52 -1.11 -7.43
C LEU A 507 -5.53 -1.27 -6.30
N ASP A 508 -6.28 -0.20 -6.03
CA ASP A 508 -7.46 -0.21 -5.17
C ASP A 508 -8.73 -0.08 -6.02
N LEU A 509 -9.69 -0.97 -5.82
CA LEU A 509 -10.99 -0.95 -6.50
C LEU A 509 -12.13 -0.82 -5.50
N LYS A 510 -13.18 -0.14 -5.95
CA LYS A 510 -14.48 -0.07 -5.25
C LYS A 510 -15.59 -0.84 -5.96
N ILE A 511 -15.29 -1.31 -7.17
CA ILE A 511 -16.14 -2.21 -7.95
C ILE A 511 -15.61 -3.65 -7.84
N ASP A 512 -16.39 -4.59 -8.34
CA ASP A 512 -16.13 -6.04 -8.34
C ASP A 512 -15.00 -6.49 -9.27
N GLY A 513 -14.36 -5.57 -10.00
CA GLY A 513 -13.08 -5.79 -10.63
C GLY A 513 -12.89 -5.05 -11.96
N ILE A 514 -11.73 -5.26 -12.59
CA ILE A 514 -11.40 -4.75 -13.93
C ILE A 514 -10.89 -5.87 -14.84
N ASN A 515 -11.06 -5.69 -16.15
CA ASN A 515 -10.59 -6.62 -17.18
C ASN A 515 -9.20 -6.22 -17.72
N GLU A 516 -8.63 -7.08 -18.58
CA GLU A 516 -7.31 -6.88 -19.18
C GLU A 516 -7.21 -5.60 -20.01
N GLU A 517 -8.26 -5.23 -20.76
CA GLU A 517 -8.30 -4.02 -21.57
C GLU A 517 -8.09 -2.76 -20.72
N ILE A 518 -8.83 -2.65 -19.61
CA ILE A 518 -8.70 -1.54 -18.66
C ILE A 518 -7.30 -1.53 -18.04
N ILE A 519 -6.74 -2.68 -17.68
CA ILE A 519 -5.40 -2.79 -17.10
C ILE A 519 -4.35 -2.25 -18.08
N ARG A 520 -4.34 -2.75 -19.32
CA ARG A 520 -3.36 -2.33 -20.33
C ARG A 520 -3.50 -0.85 -20.67
N GLY A 521 -4.72 -0.36 -20.84
CA GLY A 521 -5.00 1.07 -21.06
C GLY A 521 -4.52 1.95 -19.89
N THR A 522 -4.70 1.46 -18.65
CA THR A 522 -4.24 2.16 -17.44
C THR A 522 -2.73 2.23 -17.35
N LEU A 523 -2.03 1.12 -17.62
CA LEU A 523 -0.57 1.08 -17.61
C LEU A 523 0.03 1.98 -18.69
N ALA A 524 -0.57 2.02 -19.88
CA ALA A 524 -0.15 2.92 -20.96
C ALA A 524 -0.31 4.40 -20.55
N ALA A 525 -1.49 4.78 -20.04
CA ALA A 525 -1.73 6.15 -19.55
C ALA A 525 -0.78 6.54 -18.41
N ALA A 526 -0.54 5.60 -17.48
CA ALA A 526 0.40 5.81 -16.38
C ALA A 526 1.83 6.03 -16.88
N ARG A 527 2.28 5.28 -17.89
CA ARG A 527 3.60 5.42 -18.49
C ARG A 527 3.80 6.81 -19.08
N ASP A 528 2.86 7.27 -19.89
CA ASP A 528 2.97 8.57 -20.56
C ASP A 528 3.04 9.71 -19.53
N ALA A 529 2.13 9.69 -18.56
CA ALA A 529 2.09 10.67 -17.47
C ALA A 529 3.36 10.62 -16.59
N ARG A 530 3.88 9.42 -16.29
CA ARG A 530 5.10 9.23 -15.51
C ARG A 530 6.32 9.80 -16.21
N LEU A 531 6.45 9.59 -17.53
CA LEU A 531 7.55 10.14 -18.33
C LEU A 531 7.51 11.67 -18.40
N GLU A 532 6.31 12.25 -18.54
CA GLU A 532 6.14 13.70 -18.49
C GLU A 532 6.51 14.26 -17.10
N LEU A 533 6.05 13.62 -16.03
CA LEU A 533 6.35 14.01 -14.66
C LEU A 533 7.86 13.92 -14.34
N LEU A 534 8.54 12.89 -14.81
CA LEU A 534 10.00 12.76 -14.67
C LEU A 534 10.74 13.96 -15.30
N ARG A 535 10.30 14.44 -16.47
CA ARG A 535 10.92 15.60 -17.12
C ARG A 535 10.76 16.86 -16.25
N MET A 536 9.59 17.06 -15.66
CA MET A 536 9.32 18.19 -14.75
C MET A 536 10.16 18.09 -13.47
N MET A 537 10.30 16.91 -12.88
CA MET A 537 11.14 16.72 -11.68
C MET A 537 12.62 17.03 -11.98
N LEU A 538 13.12 16.58 -13.12
CA LEU A 538 14.53 16.73 -13.51
C LEU A 538 14.92 18.18 -13.85
N SER A 539 13.96 19.10 -14.00
CA SER A 539 14.29 20.53 -14.11
C SER A 539 14.74 21.14 -12.78
N ALA A 540 14.34 20.57 -11.63
CA ALA A 540 14.80 21.03 -10.31
C ALA A 540 16.19 20.48 -9.95
N ILE A 541 16.48 19.23 -10.32
CA ILE A 541 17.79 18.60 -10.14
C ILE A 541 18.05 17.58 -11.26
N ARG A 542 19.07 17.84 -12.09
CA ARG A 542 19.30 17.03 -13.30
C ARG A 542 19.90 15.65 -13.02
N ARG A 543 20.69 15.52 -11.96
CA ARG A 543 21.39 14.29 -11.53
C ARG A 543 21.66 14.37 -10.02
N PRO A 544 21.90 13.25 -9.32
CA PRO A 544 22.36 13.30 -7.94
C PRO A 544 23.54 14.25 -7.76
N ARG A 545 23.62 14.91 -6.59
CA ARG A 545 24.80 15.73 -6.26
C ARG A 545 26.07 14.87 -6.31
N GLY A 546 27.17 15.48 -6.73
CA GLY A 546 28.46 14.78 -6.85
C GLY A 546 29.08 14.40 -5.51
N GLU A 547 28.67 15.07 -4.44
CA GLU A 547 29.14 14.86 -3.08
C GLU A 547 27.93 14.80 -2.12
N ILE A 548 28.09 14.06 -1.03
CA ILE A 548 27.12 14.02 0.08
C ILE A 548 27.31 15.25 0.98
N SER A 549 26.26 15.62 1.71
CA SER A 549 26.28 16.76 2.65
C SER A 549 27.45 16.70 3.64
N ASP A 550 28.01 17.85 4.00
CA ASP A 550 29.06 17.98 5.03
C ASP A 550 28.60 17.55 6.42
N PHE A 551 27.28 17.52 6.66
CA PHE A 551 26.71 17.05 7.92
C PHE A 551 26.49 15.53 7.94
N ALA A 552 26.60 14.86 6.78
CA ALA A 552 26.48 13.42 6.71
C ALA A 552 27.74 12.71 7.23
N PRO A 553 27.59 11.57 7.92
CA PRO A 553 28.75 10.80 8.35
C PRO A 553 29.62 10.44 7.14
N ARG A 554 30.94 10.56 7.28
CA ARG A 554 31.89 10.06 6.29
C ARG A 554 32.09 8.58 6.55
N ILE A 555 32.03 7.77 5.50
CA ILE A 555 32.28 6.33 5.56
C ILE A 555 33.40 6.02 4.57
N LEU A 556 34.52 5.53 5.08
CA LEU A 556 35.61 4.95 4.30
C LEU A 556 35.50 3.43 4.34
N GLN A 557 35.70 2.80 3.21
CA GLN A 557 35.68 1.34 3.08
C GLN A 557 37.07 0.86 2.66
N THR A 558 37.59 -0.13 3.36
CA THR A 558 38.79 -0.88 2.97
C THR A 558 38.57 -2.38 3.13
N LYS A 559 39.51 -3.19 2.64
CA LYS A 559 39.49 -4.64 2.79
C LYS A 559 40.84 -5.12 3.32
N ILE A 560 40.79 -5.91 4.38
CA ILE A 560 41.94 -6.62 4.94
C ILE A 560 41.81 -8.11 4.64
N ASP A 561 42.92 -8.82 4.82
CA ASP A 561 42.92 -10.28 4.81
C ASP A 561 42.06 -10.79 5.99
N PRO A 562 41.09 -11.69 5.78
CA PRO A 562 40.29 -12.29 6.85
C PRO A 562 41.12 -12.86 8.00
N GLU A 563 42.32 -13.39 7.73
CA GLU A 563 43.22 -13.92 8.77
C GLU A 563 43.75 -12.82 9.71
N LYS A 564 43.74 -11.56 9.27
CA LYS A 564 44.21 -10.40 10.04
C LYS A 564 43.10 -9.71 10.84
N ILE A 565 41.84 -10.15 10.74
CA ILE A 565 40.72 -9.59 11.52
C ILE A 565 41.02 -9.65 13.02
N GLY A 566 41.55 -10.78 13.50
CA GLY A 566 41.92 -10.95 14.90
C GLY A 566 42.98 -9.95 15.40
N LEU A 567 43.90 -9.52 14.53
CA LEU A 567 44.92 -8.52 14.85
C LEU A 567 44.34 -7.11 14.95
N LEU A 568 43.41 -6.76 14.05
CA LEU A 568 42.69 -5.50 14.07
C LEU A 568 41.83 -5.37 15.34
N ILE A 569 41.06 -6.41 15.67
CA ILE A 569 40.21 -6.41 16.86
C ILE A 569 41.06 -6.41 18.14
N GLY A 570 42.09 -7.25 18.19
CA GLY A 570 42.95 -7.47 19.35
C GLY A 570 42.23 -8.19 20.51
N PRO A 571 42.96 -8.56 21.57
CA PRO A 571 42.39 -9.28 22.71
C PRO A 571 41.23 -8.51 23.36
N GLY A 572 40.04 -9.11 23.40
CA GLY A 572 38.83 -8.49 23.96
C GLY A 572 38.34 -7.22 23.24
N GLY A 573 38.79 -6.98 22.00
CA GLY A 573 38.46 -5.77 21.25
C GLY A 573 39.28 -4.54 21.65
N LYS A 574 40.41 -4.72 22.36
CA LYS A 574 41.22 -3.61 22.87
C LYS A 574 41.80 -2.73 21.75
N ASN A 575 42.32 -3.33 20.67
CA ASN A 575 42.99 -2.59 19.60
C ASN A 575 41.98 -1.74 18.83
N ILE A 576 40.89 -2.35 18.36
CA ILE A 576 39.84 -1.64 17.63
C ILE A 576 39.18 -0.54 18.46
N ARG A 577 39.03 -0.71 19.78
CA ARG A 577 38.54 0.35 20.68
C ARG A 577 39.53 1.49 20.81
N ALA A 578 40.83 1.19 20.96
CA ALA A 578 41.87 2.20 21.06
C ALA A 578 41.95 3.07 19.80
N ILE A 579 41.86 2.46 18.61
CA ILE A 579 41.84 3.20 17.34
C ILE A 579 40.61 4.13 17.31
N GLN A 580 39.41 3.58 17.51
CA GLN A 580 38.16 4.34 17.52
C GLN A 580 38.16 5.52 18.52
N GLU A 581 38.75 5.34 19.70
CA GLU A 581 38.85 6.38 20.72
C GLU A 581 39.84 7.49 20.33
N GLN A 582 41.00 7.12 19.76
CA GLN A 582 42.03 8.07 19.33
C GLN A 582 41.58 8.92 18.14
N THR A 583 40.94 8.29 17.17
CA THR A 583 40.56 8.93 15.91
C THR A 583 39.14 9.48 15.93
N LYS A 584 38.38 9.19 17.00
CA LYS A 584 36.95 9.51 17.13
C LYS A 584 36.11 8.97 15.97
N SER A 585 36.54 7.87 15.37
CA SER A 585 35.80 7.15 14.35
C SER A 585 35.18 5.87 14.93
N GLN A 586 34.31 5.23 14.15
CA GLN A 586 33.75 3.92 14.42
C GLN A 586 34.24 2.94 13.35
N ILE A 587 34.61 1.74 13.77
CA ILE A 587 35.14 0.71 12.89
C ILE A 587 34.25 -0.53 13.04
N ASP A 588 33.62 -0.92 11.95
CA ASP A 588 32.86 -2.17 11.84
C ASP A 588 33.59 -3.08 10.84
N VAL A 589 33.85 -4.33 11.22
CA VAL A 589 34.52 -5.34 10.39
C VAL A 589 33.62 -6.54 10.19
N THR A 590 33.54 -7.04 8.96
CA THR A 590 32.81 -8.26 8.60
C THR A 590 33.75 -9.43 8.42
N ASP A 591 33.23 -10.66 8.53
CA ASP A 591 34.01 -11.90 8.51
C ASP A 591 34.77 -12.14 7.19
N ASP A 592 34.36 -11.49 6.10
CA ASP A 592 35.05 -11.52 4.80
C ASP A 592 36.19 -10.50 4.68
N GLY A 593 36.53 -9.81 5.77
CA GLY A 593 37.64 -8.86 5.87
C GLY A 593 37.30 -7.44 5.40
N LYS A 594 36.03 -7.13 5.10
CA LYS A 594 35.61 -5.76 4.78
C LYS A 594 35.54 -4.92 6.06
N VAL A 595 36.16 -3.74 6.02
CA VAL A 595 36.25 -2.79 7.14
C VAL A 595 35.59 -1.49 6.73
N LEU A 596 34.63 -1.03 7.54
CA LEU A 596 33.93 0.24 7.39
C LEU A 596 34.36 1.16 8.53
N ILE A 597 34.94 2.29 8.16
CA ILE A 597 35.38 3.34 9.09
C ILE A 597 34.43 4.52 8.93
N SER A 598 33.70 4.89 9.97
CA SER A 598 32.69 5.93 9.93
C SER A 598 32.89 7.01 10.99
N GLY A 599 32.59 8.26 10.67
CA GLY A 599 32.78 9.37 11.60
C GLY A 599 32.19 10.68 11.10
N THR A 600 32.01 11.64 12.01
CA THR A 600 31.51 12.97 11.66
C THR A 600 32.60 13.88 11.10
N ASP A 601 33.87 13.56 11.35
CA ASP A 601 35.03 14.28 10.84
C ASP A 601 35.78 13.43 9.82
N LYS A 602 36.08 14.02 8.66
CA LYS A 602 36.83 13.38 7.57
C LYS A 602 38.24 13.01 8.03
N VAL A 603 38.91 13.90 8.76
CA VAL A 603 40.30 13.70 9.20
C VAL A 603 40.39 12.49 10.13
N GLY A 604 39.48 12.39 11.11
CA GLY A 604 39.43 11.23 12.00
C GLY A 604 39.16 9.89 11.28
N CYS A 605 38.40 9.89 10.19
CA CYS A 605 38.22 8.68 9.39
C CYS A 605 39.50 8.31 8.63
N GLU A 606 40.20 9.29 8.06
CA GLU A 606 41.45 9.09 7.33
C GLU A 606 42.58 8.62 8.27
N ASP A 607 42.68 9.19 9.47
CA ASP A 607 43.64 8.79 10.52
C ASP A 607 43.41 7.36 11.02
N ALA A 608 42.15 6.88 11.03
CA ALA A 608 41.83 5.51 11.38
C ALA A 608 42.09 4.49 10.27
N LEU A 609 42.12 4.97 9.01
CA LEU A 609 42.44 4.16 7.86
C LEU A 609 43.95 3.96 7.69
N ALA A 610 44.73 4.99 8.02
CA ALA A 610 46.18 4.97 8.07
C ALA A 610 46.71 4.03 9.17
#